data_AF-H0EMR1-F1
#
_entry.id   AF-H0EMR1-F1
#
_cell.length_a   1.000
_cell.length_b   1.000
_cell.length_c   1.000
_cell.angle_alpha   90.00
_cell.angle_beta   90.00
_cell.angle_gamma   90.00
#
_symmetry.space_group_name_H-M   'P 1'
#
loop_
_entity.id
_entity.type
_entity.pdbx_description
1 polymer ?
#
loop_
_entity_poly.entity_id
_entity_poly.type
_entity_poly.pdbx_seq_one_letter_code
_entity_poly.pdbx_strand_id
1 'polypeptide(L)'
;MKSNLDLIKECDSLPYPNDTEYDTFTASFYTLTHTSESYPIPITIGQIPEFVFNALAKVPISIKGELEVNRNTRTVSAFPQATEPERSAAVAATCDYWRKNKTFKVLEGWRNELYPVYGPKNELLFNVERSASVLFGTTYGGMLDNTVAGGISSGEDPFESLVREADEEASLPEKLVRENTKAAGIVTYSYLRDPRAGGESGVVQPEKEIKRRCHREIPLPGPHLTAK
;
A
#
# COMPACT_ATOMS: atom_id res chain seq x y z
N MET A 1 -22.38 17.35 -10.60
CA MET A 1 -20.95 17.36 -10.96
C MET A 1 -20.18 17.72 -9.70
N LYS A 2 -19.16 16.96 -9.34
CA LYS A 2 -18.35 17.22 -8.13
C LYS A 2 -17.32 18.32 -8.43
N SER A 3 -17.03 19.16 -7.45
CA SER A 3 -15.92 20.13 -7.53
C SER A 3 -14.58 19.45 -7.25
N ASN A 4 -13.46 20.11 -7.58
CA ASN A 4 -12.12 19.62 -7.21
C ASN A 4 -11.98 19.45 -5.68
N LEU A 5 -12.62 20.31 -4.90
CA LEU A 5 -12.61 20.20 -3.44
C LEU A 5 -13.40 18.96 -2.97
N ASP A 6 -14.50 18.62 -3.63
CA ASP A 6 -15.26 17.40 -3.32
C ASP A 6 -14.45 16.14 -3.65
N LEU A 7 -13.67 16.17 -4.74
CA LEU A 7 -12.76 15.07 -5.10
C LEU A 7 -11.63 14.91 -4.06
N ILE A 8 -11.03 16.02 -3.61
CA ILE A 8 -10.01 15.97 -2.55
C ILE A 8 -10.60 15.37 -1.27
N LYS A 9 -11.80 15.79 -0.86
CA LYS A 9 -12.48 15.25 0.33
C LYS A 9 -12.84 13.77 0.21
N GLU A 10 -12.98 13.25 -1.00
CA GLU A 10 -13.18 11.82 -1.23
C GLU A 10 -11.88 11.02 -1.17
N CYS A 11 -10.76 11.58 -1.65
CA CYS A 11 -9.45 10.94 -1.62
C CYS A 11 -8.72 11.11 -0.28
N ASP A 12 -9.06 12.13 0.48
CA ASP A 12 -8.47 12.46 1.79
C ASP A 12 -9.59 12.56 2.83
N SER A 13 -10.23 11.42 3.05
CA SER A 13 -11.50 11.33 3.77
C SER A 13 -11.35 10.90 5.23
N LEU A 14 -10.12 10.77 5.72
CA LEU A 14 -9.89 10.44 7.13
C LEU A 14 -10.06 11.70 7.99
N PRO A 15 -10.73 11.58 9.16
CA PRO A 15 -10.80 12.69 10.08
C PRO A 15 -9.40 13.04 10.59
N TYR A 16 -9.16 14.33 10.74
CA TYR A 16 -7.97 14.92 11.35
C TYR A 16 -8.15 15.09 12.87
N PRO A 17 -7.08 15.26 13.67
CA PRO A 17 -7.19 15.37 15.14
C PRO A 17 -8.14 16.44 15.68
N ASN A 18 -8.49 17.44 14.87
CA ASN A 18 -9.41 18.52 15.25
C ASN A 18 -10.87 18.26 14.81
N ASP A 19 -11.13 17.16 14.09
CA ASP A 19 -12.46 16.80 13.61
C ASP A 19 -13.25 16.09 14.71
N THR A 20 -14.57 16.28 14.73
CA THR A 20 -15.44 15.76 15.80
C THR A 20 -15.50 14.23 15.78
N GLU A 21 -15.32 13.64 14.60
CA GLU A 21 -15.38 12.21 14.33
C GLU A 21 -14.05 11.49 14.62
N TYR A 22 -12.94 12.21 14.86
CA TYR A 22 -11.59 11.66 14.97
C TYR A 22 -11.44 10.57 16.02
N ASP A 23 -11.91 10.83 17.25
CA ASP A 23 -11.79 9.87 18.35
C ASP A 23 -12.62 8.61 18.10
N THR A 24 -13.82 8.77 17.52
CA THR A 24 -14.69 7.63 17.17
C THR A 24 -14.08 6.81 16.04
N PHE A 25 -13.52 7.48 15.05
CA PHE A 25 -12.85 6.85 13.92
C PHE A 25 -11.63 6.05 14.38
N THR A 26 -10.68 6.69 15.06
CA THR A 26 -9.44 6.05 15.53
C THR A 26 -9.70 4.91 16.52
N ALA A 27 -10.78 4.97 17.31
CA ALA A 27 -11.19 3.89 18.19
C ALA A 27 -11.61 2.59 17.46
N SER A 28 -11.85 2.62 16.15
CA SER A 28 -12.18 1.43 15.34
C SER A 28 -10.97 0.73 14.71
N PHE A 29 -9.77 1.29 14.84
CA PHE A 29 -8.52 0.77 14.28
C PHE A 29 -7.56 0.32 15.37
N TYR A 30 -6.67 -0.58 15.03
CA TYR A 30 -5.41 -0.80 15.75
C TYR A 30 -4.28 -0.17 14.94
N THR A 31 -3.41 0.55 15.62
CA THR A 31 -2.13 1.01 15.05
C THR A 31 -1.18 -0.18 15.00
N LEU A 32 -0.75 -0.54 13.80
CA LEU A 32 0.27 -1.56 13.58
C LEU A 32 1.64 -0.93 13.84
N THR A 33 2.38 -1.50 14.79
CA THR A 33 3.67 -1.01 15.21
C THR A 33 4.78 -2.01 14.92
N HIS A 34 6.01 -1.51 14.78
CA HIS A 34 7.20 -2.32 14.64
C HIS A 34 8.29 -1.85 15.61
N THR A 35 9.03 -2.81 16.17
CA THR A 35 10.17 -2.58 17.05
C THR A 35 11.31 -3.46 16.57
N SER A 36 12.52 -2.92 16.56
CA SER A 36 13.74 -3.67 16.22
C SER A 36 14.95 -3.05 16.91
N GLU A 37 16.14 -3.62 16.75
CA GLU A 37 17.37 -2.99 17.26
C GLU A 37 17.59 -1.58 16.69
N SER A 38 17.15 -1.34 15.44
CA SER A 38 17.22 -0.02 14.80
C SER A 38 16.13 0.94 15.29
N TYR A 39 15.10 0.41 15.96
CA TYR A 39 13.93 1.09 16.50
C TYR A 39 13.60 0.60 17.92
N PRO A 40 14.37 1.03 18.94
CA PRO A 40 14.13 0.63 20.33
C PRO A 40 12.81 1.21 20.88
N ILE A 41 12.22 2.18 20.19
CA ILE A 41 10.88 2.72 20.46
C ILE A 41 9.97 2.26 19.32
N PRO A 42 8.76 1.73 19.61
CA PRO A 42 7.82 1.30 18.58
C PRO A 42 7.52 2.40 17.56
N ILE A 43 7.70 2.09 16.29
CA ILE A 43 7.32 2.95 15.16
C ILE A 43 5.96 2.52 14.61
N THR A 44 5.16 3.47 14.14
CA THR A 44 3.91 3.17 13.43
C THR A 44 4.19 2.82 11.98
N ILE A 45 3.68 1.68 11.52
CA ILE A 45 3.89 1.19 10.16
C ILE A 45 2.58 0.97 9.39
N GLY A 46 1.43 1.10 10.06
CA GLY A 46 0.13 1.02 9.42
C GLY A 46 -1.02 1.16 10.40
N GLN A 47 -2.25 1.17 9.87
CA GLN A 47 -3.48 1.11 10.64
C GLN A 47 -4.33 -0.05 10.11
N ILE A 48 -4.69 -0.98 10.99
CA ILE A 48 -5.51 -2.13 10.62
C ILE A 48 -6.87 -2.05 11.32
N PRO A 49 -7.99 -2.29 10.62
CA PRO A 49 -9.29 -2.39 11.25
C PRO A 49 -9.35 -3.52 12.27
N GLU A 50 -10.27 -3.43 13.21
CA GLU A 50 -10.48 -4.48 14.22
C GLU A 50 -10.75 -5.86 13.60
N PHE A 51 -11.46 -5.94 12.46
CA PHE A 51 -11.70 -7.22 11.80
C PHE A 51 -10.41 -7.83 11.22
N VAL A 52 -9.48 -7.02 10.72
CA VAL A 52 -8.17 -7.50 10.25
C VAL A 52 -7.31 -7.93 11.43
N PHE A 53 -7.28 -7.14 12.51
CA PHE A 53 -6.63 -7.53 13.76
C PHE A 53 -7.15 -8.89 14.27
N ASN A 54 -8.47 -9.08 14.29
CA ASN A 54 -9.08 -10.34 14.72
C ASN A 54 -8.72 -11.52 13.81
N ALA A 55 -8.60 -11.28 12.50
CA ALA A 55 -8.12 -12.30 11.56
C ALA A 55 -6.63 -12.62 11.78
N LEU A 56 -5.80 -11.62 12.06
CA LEU A 56 -4.38 -11.78 12.38
C LEU A 56 -4.17 -12.55 13.68
N ALA A 57 -4.98 -12.27 14.71
CA ALA A 57 -4.95 -13.00 15.97
C ALA A 57 -5.27 -14.50 15.82
N LYS A 58 -6.05 -14.88 14.80
CA LYS A 58 -6.38 -16.29 14.49
C LYS A 58 -5.30 -17.02 13.69
N VAL A 59 -4.30 -16.31 13.16
CA VAL A 59 -3.18 -16.94 12.45
C VAL A 59 -2.31 -17.69 13.48
N PRO A 60 -1.95 -18.96 13.22
CA PRO A 60 -1.09 -19.73 14.11
C PRO A 60 0.17 -18.96 14.52
N ILE A 61 0.53 -19.03 15.81
CA ILE A 61 1.74 -18.40 16.35
C ILE A 61 2.99 -18.90 15.63
N SER A 62 3.00 -20.17 15.20
CA SER A 62 4.08 -20.75 14.40
C SER A 62 4.31 -20.07 13.04
N ILE A 63 3.35 -19.30 12.54
CA ILE A 63 3.46 -18.56 11.26
C ILE A 63 3.88 -17.11 11.52
N LYS A 64 3.11 -16.38 12.33
CA LYS A 64 3.27 -14.92 12.49
C LYS A 64 4.13 -14.50 13.69
N GLY A 65 4.42 -15.43 14.60
CA GLY A 65 4.95 -15.12 15.93
C GLY A 65 3.88 -14.66 16.93
N GLU A 66 4.34 -14.34 18.14
CA GLU A 66 3.50 -13.74 19.17
C GLU A 66 3.14 -12.30 18.80
N LEU A 67 1.91 -11.90 19.12
CA LEU A 67 1.47 -10.51 18.95
C LEU A 67 1.61 -9.79 20.29
N GLU A 68 2.19 -8.60 20.28
CA GLU A 68 2.13 -7.70 21.44
C GLU A 68 0.96 -6.74 21.25
N VAL A 69 -0.07 -6.85 22.09
CA VAL A 69 -1.30 -6.08 21.94
C VAL A 69 -1.53 -5.21 23.17
N ASN A 70 -1.69 -3.90 22.95
CA ASN A 70 -2.18 -2.99 23.97
C ASN A 70 -3.58 -2.51 23.56
N ARG A 71 -4.60 -2.99 24.27
CA ARG A 71 -6.00 -2.63 23.99
C ARG A 71 -6.39 -1.23 24.46
N ASN A 72 -5.67 -0.68 25.45
CA ASN A 72 -5.93 0.66 25.95
C ASN A 72 -5.45 1.73 24.95
N THR A 73 -4.26 1.53 24.38
CA THR A 73 -3.69 2.43 23.35
C THR A 73 -4.01 1.97 21.93
N ARG A 74 -4.77 0.89 21.77
CA ARG A 74 -5.09 0.22 20.49
C ARG A 74 -3.87 0.05 19.57
N THR A 75 -2.79 -0.49 20.11
CA THR A 75 -1.59 -0.83 19.33
C THR A 75 -1.41 -2.34 19.24
N VAL A 76 -0.84 -2.78 18.12
CA VAL A 76 -0.45 -4.18 17.89
C VAL A 76 0.91 -4.24 17.21
N SER A 77 1.85 -4.97 17.80
CA SER A 77 3.09 -5.38 17.15
C SER A 77 2.91 -6.77 16.56
N ALA A 78 3.29 -6.94 15.30
CA ALA A 78 3.24 -8.21 14.59
C ALA A 78 4.56 -8.47 13.86
N PHE A 79 4.82 -9.74 13.57
CA PHE A 79 6.04 -10.20 12.88
C PHE A 79 7.32 -9.84 13.67
N PRO A 80 7.50 -10.41 14.88
CA PRO A 80 8.62 -10.07 15.77
C PRO A 80 9.96 -10.67 15.33
N GLN A 81 10.04 -11.28 14.15
CA GLN A 81 11.26 -11.91 13.65
C GLN A 81 12.39 -10.88 13.50
N ALA A 82 13.62 -11.31 13.81
CA ALA A 82 14.76 -10.41 13.96
C ALA A 82 15.20 -9.79 12.63
N THR A 83 15.16 -10.58 11.55
CA THR A 83 15.65 -10.14 10.23
C THR A 83 14.51 -9.84 9.25
N GLU A 84 14.76 -8.94 8.29
CA GLU A 84 13.79 -8.62 7.23
C GLU A 84 13.35 -9.87 6.46
N PRO A 85 14.23 -10.80 6.05
CA PRO A 85 13.80 -11.99 5.31
C PRO A 85 12.85 -12.89 6.12
N GLU A 86 13.09 -13.04 7.42
CA GLU A 86 12.22 -13.83 8.30
C GLU A 86 10.85 -13.16 8.50
N ARG A 87 10.81 -11.82 8.61
CA ARG A 87 9.56 -11.07 8.68
C ARG A 87 8.78 -11.17 7.37
N SER A 88 9.44 -10.98 6.23
CA SER A 88 8.87 -11.17 4.90
C SER A 88 8.29 -12.57 4.71
N ALA A 89 8.99 -13.61 5.19
CA ALA A 89 8.48 -14.98 5.17
C ALA A 89 7.24 -15.17 6.05
N ALA A 90 7.23 -14.58 7.26
CA ALA A 90 6.09 -14.64 8.16
C ALA A 90 4.86 -13.90 7.61
N VAL A 91 5.05 -12.74 6.97
CA VAL A 91 4.02 -11.97 6.27
C VAL A 91 3.47 -12.77 5.09
N ALA A 92 4.34 -13.32 4.24
CA ALA A 92 3.95 -14.13 3.10
C ALA A 92 3.14 -15.38 3.52
N ALA A 93 3.59 -16.08 4.56
CA ALA A 93 2.90 -17.24 5.10
C ALA A 93 1.55 -16.87 5.75
N THR A 94 1.46 -15.69 6.37
CA THR A 94 0.20 -15.14 6.88
C THR A 94 -0.79 -14.83 5.75
N CYS A 95 -0.33 -14.18 4.67
CA CYS A 95 -1.14 -13.89 3.50
C CYS A 95 -1.63 -15.18 2.82
N ASP A 96 -0.76 -16.19 2.70
CA ASP A 96 -1.12 -17.50 2.14
C ASP A 96 -2.11 -18.25 3.04
N TYR A 97 -1.96 -18.17 4.37
CA TYR A 97 -2.93 -18.71 5.32
C TYR A 97 -4.32 -18.08 5.12
N TRP A 98 -4.41 -16.75 5.05
CA TRP A 98 -5.68 -16.08 4.80
C TRP A 98 -6.27 -16.40 3.44
N ARG A 99 -5.43 -16.49 2.39
CA ARG A 99 -5.86 -16.84 1.03
C ARG A 99 -6.45 -18.26 0.98
N LYS A 100 -5.75 -19.24 1.55
CA LYS A 100 -6.21 -20.65 1.62
C LYS A 100 -7.52 -20.78 2.39
N ASN A 101 -7.68 -20.01 3.46
CA ASN A 101 -8.89 -19.98 4.27
C ASN A 101 -9.99 -19.05 3.70
N LYS A 102 -9.75 -18.40 2.55
CA LYS A 102 -10.66 -17.40 1.95
C LYS A 102 -11.13 -16.35 2.96
N THR A 103 -10.24 -15.94 3.84
CA THR A 103 -10.54 -14.99 4.94
C THR A 103 -10.87 -13.60 4.40
N PHE A 104 -10.21 -13.22 3.31
CA PHE A 104 -10.35 -11.91 2.67
C PHE A 104 -10.53 -12.07 1.17
N LYS A 105 -11.47 -11.32 0.60
CA LYS A 105 -11.80 -11.33 -0.83
C LYS A 105 -10.70 -10.69 -1.67
N VAL A 106 -9.99 -9.67 -1.17
CA VAL A 106 -8.90 -9.03 -1.94
C VAL A 106 -7.83 -10.05 -2.36
N LEU A 107 -7.62 -11.10 -1.56
CA LEU A 107 -6.64 -12.16 -1.83
C LEU A 107 -7.01 -13.07 -3.01
N GLU A 108 -8.23 -12.97 -3.55
CA GLU A 108 -8.60 -13.57 -4.84
C GLU A 108 -7.83 -12.92 -6.00
N GLY A 109 -7.43 -11.65 -5.84
CA GLY A 109 -6.69 -10.86 -6.82
C GLY A 109 -5.17 -11.04 -6.76
N TRP A 110 -4.68 -12.16 -6.23
CA TRP A 110 -3.25 -12.45 -6.03
C TRP A 110 -2.42 -12.22 -7.30
N ARG A 111 -1.34 -11.42 -7.19
CA ARG A 111 -0.53 -10.96 -8.31
C ARG A 111 0.86 -11.59 -8.40
N ASN A 112 1.33 -12.23 -7.31
CA ASN A 112 2.75 -12.61 -7.16
C ASN A 112 3.70 -11.40 -7.27
N GLU A 113 3.25 -10.25 -6.78
CA GLU A 113 3.97 -8.99 -6.80
C GLU A 113 4.15 -8.51 -5.36
N LEU A 114 5.38 -8.14 -5.00
CA LEU A 114 5.74 -7.78 -3.63
C LEU A 114 5.90 -6.27 -3.47
N TYR A 115 5.10 -5.70 -2.58
CA TYR A 115 5.21 -4.30 -2.16
C TYR A 115 6.08 -4.20 -0.89
N PRO A 116 7.00 -3.22 -0.85
CA PRO A 116 7.82 -2.97 0.32
C PRO A 116 7.02 -2.25 1.41
N VAL A 117 7.27 -2.62 2.66
CA VAL A 117 6.91 -1.82 3.83
C VAL A 117 8.19 -1.28 4.45
N TYR A 118 8.34 0.04 4.43
CA TYR A 118 9.53 0.73 4.92
C TYR A 118 9.31 1.36 6.30
N GLY A 119 10.37 1.41 7.10
CA GLY A 119 10.42 2.22 8.32
C GLY A 119 10.86 3.66 8.05
N PRO A 120 10.80 4.55 9.06
CA PRO A 120 11.11 5.99 8.92
C PRO A 120 12.51 6.31 8.37
N LYS A 121 13.49 5.42 8.54
CA LYS A 121 14.86 5.57 8.02
C LYS A 121 15.05 4.97 6.63
N ASN A 122 13.95 4.69 5.93
CA ASN A 122 13.94 4.03 4.62
C ASN A 122 14.58 2.63 4.64
N GLU A 123 14.55 1.92 5.78
CA GLU A 123 14.91 0.51 5.80
C GLU A 123 13.70 -0.36 5.49
N LEU A 124 13.93 -1.41 4.71
CA LEU A 124 12.91 -2.40 4.41
C LEU A 124 12.60 -3.20 5.68
N LEU A 125 11.35 -3.13 6.13
CA LEU A 125 10.90 -3.89 7.30
C LEU A 125 10.47 -5.28 6.88
N PHE A 126 9.64 -5.37 5.84
CA PHE A 126 9.21 -6.61 5.20
C PHE A 126 8.54 -6.31 3.85
N ASN A 127 8.32 -7.35 3.07
CA ASN A 127 7.53 -7.35 1.85
C ASN A 127 6.15 -7.95 2.10
N VAL A 128 5.15 -7.44 1.39
CA VAL A 128 3.78 -7.95 1.41
C VAL A 128 3.30 -8.16 -0.02
N GLU A 129 2.45 -9.16 -0.24
CA GLU A 129 1.86 -9.34 -1.55
C GLU A 129 0.91 -8.18 -1.87
N ARG A 130 0.94 -7.68 -3.12
CA ARG A 130 0.21 -6.47 -3.57
C ARG A 130 -1.28 -6.50 -3.24
N SER A 131 -1.99 -7.59 -3.50
CA SER A 131 -3.40 -7.74 -3.14
C SER A 131 -3.61 -7.73 -1.62
N ALA A 132 -2.70 -8.31 -0.84
CA ALA A 132 -2.77 -8.32 0.63
C ALA A 132 -2.37 -6.98 1.26
N SER A 133 -1.66 -6.13 0.52
CA SER A 133 -1.07 -4.90 1.02
C SER A 133 -2.12 -3.96 1.63
N VAL A 134 -3.36 -3.99 1.13
CA VAL A 134 -4.51 -3.23 1.64
C VAL A 134 -4.93 -3.61 3.07
N LEU A 135 -4.72 -4.87 3.46
CA LEU A 135 -5.04 -5.37 4.80
C LEU A 135 -4.08 -4.78 5.84
N PHE A 136 -2.91 -4.34 5.38
CA PHE A 136 -1.92 -3.61 6.17
C PHE A 136 -1.88 -2.10 5.81
N GLY A 137 -2.71 -1.68 4.83
CA GLY A 137 -2.99 -0.30 4.46
C GLY A 137 -2.54 0.20 3.07
N THR A 138 -2.54 -0.60 1.99
CA THR A 138 -2.14 -0.15 0.62
C THR A 138 -2.96 -0.69 -0.62
N THR A 139 -3.28 0.22 -1.57
CA THR A 139 -3.76 0.22 -3.00
C THR A 139 -5.13 -0.35 -3.55
N TYR A 140 -5.58 0.25 -4.69
CA TYR A 140 -6.88 0.13 -5.42
C TYR A 140 -6.74 -0.39 -6.87
N GLY A 141 -7.84 -0.77 -7.54
CA GLY A 141 -7.88 -1.02 -9.00
C GLY A 141 -9.27 -0.81 -9.66
N GLY A 142 -9.32 -0.53 -10.96
CA GLY A 142 -10.55 -0.53 -11.79
C GLY A 142 -11.16 0.82 -12.16
N MET A 143 -10.40 1.92 -12.13
CA MET A 143 -10.86 3.29 -12.46
C MET A 143 -10.00 3.91 -13.57
N LEU A 144 -10.39 5.07 -14.09
CA LEU A 144 -9.52 5.87 -14.97
C LEU A 144 -8.26 6.30 -14.20
N ASP A 145 -7.12 6.27 -14.88
CA ASP A 145 -5.82 6.52 -14.27
C ASP A 145 -4.97 7.51 -15.10
N ASN A 146 -3.78 7.81 -14.61
CA ASN A 146 -2.72 8.49 -15.34
C ASN A 146 -2.30 7.66 -16.57
N THR A 147 -1.56 8.27 -17.50
CA THR A 147 -0.99 7.55 -18.65
C THR A 147 -0.13 6.36 -18.22
N VAL A 148 0.58 6.50 -17.10
CA VAL A 148 1.37 5.46 -16.44
C VAL A 148 1.23 5.69 -14.93
N ALA A 149 0.86 4.66 -14.18
CA ALA A 149 0.77 4.69 -12.72
C ALA A 149 0.94 3.28 -12.15
N GLY A 150 2.07 3.04 -11.49
CA GLY A 150 2.35 1.74 -10.87
C GLY A 150 2.83 1.86 -9.44
N GLY A 151 2.81 0.71 -8.75
CA GLY A 151 3.45 0.57 -7.46
C GLY A 151 4.97 0.53 -7.61
N ILE A 152 5.67 1.13 -6.65
CA ILE A 152 7.12 1.01 -6.58
C ILE A 152 7.44 -0.29 -5.86
N SER A 153 8.04 -1.24 -6.58
CA SER A 153 8.41 -2.54 -6.01
C SER A 153 9.53 -2.41 -4.97
N SER A 154 9.66 -3.42 -4.12
CA SER A 154 10.67 -3.41 -3.06
C SER A 154 12.08 -3.38 -3.61
N GLY A 155 12.90 -2.46 -3.10
CA GLY A 155 14.27 -2.25 -3.58
C GLY A 155 14.39 -1.58 -4.96
N GLU A 156 13.28 -1.18 -5.57
CA GLU A 156 13.26 -0.51 -6.88
C GLU A 156 13.44 1.00 -6.72
N ASP A 157 14.29 1.61 -7.57
CA ASP A 157 14.36 3.08 -7.65
C ASP A 157 13.05 3.63 -8.24
N PRO A 158 12.46 4.71 -7.68
CA PRO A 158 11.20 5.25 -8.17
C PRO A 158 11.20 5.64 -9.66
N PHE A 159 12.34 6.04 -10.22
CA PHE A 159 12.43 6.34 -11.64
C PHE A 159 12.51 5.10 -12.52
N GLU A 160 13.19 4.05 -12.05
CA GLU A 160 13.22 2.76 -12.73
C GLU A 160 11.85 2.09 -12.71
N SER A 161 11.13 2.18 -11.59
CA SER A 161 9.71 1.78 -11.50
C SER A 161 8.88 2.50 -12.56
N LEU A 162 8.99 3.82 -12.67
CA LEU A 162 8.28 4.57 -13.71
C LEU A 162 8.64 4.10 -15.13
N VAL A 163 9.92 3.83 -15.40
CA VAL A 163 10.37 3.38 -16.74
C VAL A 163 9.79 2.00 -17.06
N ARG A 164 9.79 1.06 -16.11
CA ARG A 164 9.19 -0.27 -16.26
C ARG A 164 7.69 -0.18 -16.48
N GLU A 165 6.96 0.52 -15.61
CA GLU A 165 5.50 0.68 -15.72
C GLU A 165 5.11 1.39 -17.02
N ALA A 166 5.94 2.32 -17.51
CA ALA A 166 5.67 3.01 -18.76
C ALA A 166 5.75 2.10 -19.99
N ASP A 167 6.62 1.09 -19.98
CA ASP A 167 6.67 0.04 -20.99
C ASP A 167 5.48 -0.93 -20.83
N GLU A 168 5.22 -1.39 -19.60
CA GLU A 168 4.20 -2.39 -19.29
C GLU A 168 2.75 -1.88 -19.51
N GLU A 169 2.44 -0.65 -19.10
CA GLU A 169 1.07 -0.11 -19.10
C GLU A 169 0.73 0.71 -20.35
N ALA A 170 1.74 1.35 -20.94
CA ALA A 170 1.55 2.32 -22.02
C ALA A 170 2.45 2.07 -23.25
N SER A 171 3.29 1.03 -23.22
CA SER A 171 4.24 0.70 -24.30
C SER A 171 5.12 1.89 -24.71
N LEU A 172 5.49 2.74 -23.75
CA LEU A 172 6.34 3.89 -23.99
C LEU A 172 7.80 3.45 -24.02
N PRO A 173 8.56 3.76 -25.10
CA PRO A 173 9.96 3.39 -25.17
C PRO A 173 10.78 4.00 -24.03
N GLU A 174 11.62 3.20 -23.37
CA GLU A 174 12.48 3.63 -22.27
C GLU A 174 13.23 4.95 -22.57
N LYS A 175 13.85 5.04 -23.75
CA LYS A 175 14.58 6.25 -24.19
C LYS A 175 13.69 7.49 -24.15
N LEU A 176 12.44 7.37 -24.60
CA LEU A 176 11.47 8.44 -24.61
C LEU A 176 11.17 8.92 -23.19
N VAL A 177 10.93 7.97 -22.27
CA VAL A 177 10.61 8.26 -20.86
C VAL A 177 11.80 8.92 -20.18
N ARG A 178 13.00 8.36 -20.32
CA ARG A 178 14.21 8.87 -19.68
C ARG A 178 14.58 10.28 -20.11
N GLU A 179 14.51 10.58 -21.41
CA GLU A 179 14.92 11.87 -21.96
C GLU A 179 13.93 13.00 -21.64
N ASN A 180 12.65 12.67 -21.43
CA ASN A 180 11.59 13.68 -21.45
C ASN A 180 10.81 13.83 -20.14
N THR A 181 11.01 12.92 -19.18
CA THR A 181 10.27 12.94 -17.92
C THR A 181 10.94 13.84 -16.88
N LYS A 182 10.17 14.74 -16.27
CA LYS A 182 10.64 15.65 -15.21
C LYS A 182 9.90 15.42 -13.91
N ALA A 183 10.60 15.53 -12.78
CA ALA A 183 9.96 15.49 -11.46
C ALA A 183 8.97 16.68 -11.31
N ALA A 184 7.78 16.39 -10.78
CA ALA A 184 6.68 17.37 -10.67
C ALA A 184 6.14 17.54 -9.25
N GLY A 185 6.70 16.82 -8.26
CA GLY A 185 6.34 16.91 -6.85
C GLY A 185 5.85 15.58 -6.28
N ILE A 186 5.31 15.63 -5.08
CA ILE A 186 4.76 14.49 -4.34
C ILE A 186 3.37 14.87 -3.83
N VAL A 187 2.42 13.95 -3.93
CA VAL A 187 1.10 14.07 -3.31
C VAL A 187 1.01 13.00 -2.21
N THR A 188 0.54 13.39 -1.03
CA THR A 188 0.33 12.48 0.11
C THR A 188 -1.10 12.65 0.58
N TYR A 189 -1.83 11.56 0.76
CA TYR A 189 -3.21 11.55 1.25
C TYR A 189 -3.51 10.25 1.98
N SER A 190 -4.61 10.19 2.73
CA SER A 190 -5.07 8.97 3.39
C SER A 190 -6.59 8.89 3.41
N TYR A 191 -7.13 7.69 3.24
CA TYR A 191 -8.57 7.51 3.11
C TYR A 191 -9.03 6.14 3.58
N LEU A 192 -10.33 6.03 3.81
CA LEU A 192 -10.99 4.76 4.05
C LEU A 192 -11.43 4.12 2.75
N ARG A 193 -11.17 2.83 2.66
CA ARG A 193 -11.59 2.05 1.51
C ARG A 193 -13.07 1.77 1.51
N ASP A 194 -13.72 2.11 0.41
CA ASP A 194 -15.13 1.84 0.18
C ASP A 194 -15.34 0.68 -0.84
N PRO A 195 -16.57 0.17 -1.00
CA PRO A 195 -16.85 -0.98 -1.86
C PRO A 195 -16.45 -0.81 -3.34
N ARG A 196 -16.34 0.43 -3.85
CA ARG A 196 -15.93 0.74 -5.24
C ARG A 196 -14.50 0.30 -5.53
N ALA A 197 -13.67 0.16 -4.50
CA ALA A 197 -12.28 -0.25 -4.60
C ALA A 197 -12.08 -1.73 -4.98
N GLY A 198 -13.13 -2.56 -4.78
CA GLY A 198 -13.08 -4.02 -4.93
C GLY A 198 -12.25 -4.71 -3.83
N GLY A 199 -12.75 -5.76 -3.18
CA GLY A 199 -12.08 -6.37 -2.00
C GLY A 199 -12.62 -5.80 -0.68
N GLU A 200 -11.78 -5.65 0.33
CA GLU A 200 -12.18 -5.21 1.68
C GLU A 200 -12.48 -3.71 1.76
N SER A 201 -13.55 -3.37 2.47
CA SER A 201 -13.91 -2.01 2.85
C SER A 201 -13.58 -1.74 4.33
N GLY A 202 -13.40 -0.47 4.69
CA GLY A 202 -13.14 -0.04 6.06
C GLY A 202 -11.67 -0.10 6.49
N VAL A 203 -10.75 -0.42 5.57
CA VAL A 203 -9.29 -0.33 5.79
C VAL A 203 -8.78 1.08 5.51
N VAL A 204 -7.83 1.56 6.32
CA VAL A 204 -7.13 2.82 6.10
C VAL A 204 -6.04 2.60 5.06
N GLN A 205 -5.92 3.54 4.13
CA GLN A 205 -4.90 3.47 3.10
C GLN A 205 -4.11 4.77 2.96
N PRO A 206 -2.91 4.86 3.56
CA PRO A 206 -1.96 5.92 3.24
C PRO A 206 -1.38 5.77 1.83
N GLU A 207 -1.31 6.88 1.10
CA GLU A 207 -0.66 6.95 -0.20
C GLU A 207 0.36 8.07 -0.30
N LYS A 208 1.44 7.77 -1.01
CA LYS A 208 2.46 8.74 -1.40
C LYS A 208 2.76 8.56 -2.88
N GLU A 209 2.25 9.47 -3.68
CA GLU A 209 2.40 9.43 -5.13
C GLU A 209 3.53 10.36 -5.57
N ILE A 210 4.58 9.81 -6.17
CA ILE A 210 5.67 10.59 -6.76
C ILE A 210 5.25 10.99 -8.17
N LYS A 211 4.97 12.28 -8.38
CA LYS A 211 4.47 12.77 -9.66
C LYS A 211 5.60 13.19 -10.59
N ARG A 212 5.47 12.74 -11.83
CA ARG A 212 6.38 13.03 -12.93
C ARG A 212 5.57 13.55 -14.12
N ARG A 213 6.13 14.49 -14.88
CA ARG A 213 5.49 15.08 -16.05
C ARG A 213 6.33 14.83 -17.29
N CYS A 214 5.67 14.35 -18.34
CA CYS A 214 6.18 14.31 -19.70
C CYS A 214 5.48 15.42 -20.52
N HIS A 215 6.19 16.17 -21.36
CA HIS A 215 5.56 17.23 -22.15
C HIS A 215 4.71 16.65 -23.28
N ARG A 216 3.57 17.31 -23.57
CA ARG A 216 2.56 16.82 -24.54
C ARG A 216 3.05 16.80 -26.00
N GLU A 217 4.13 17.52 -26.32
CA GLU A 217 4.67 17.64 -27.68
C GLU A 217 5.58 16.47 -28.09
N ILE A 218 5.70 15.46 -27.24
CA ILE A 218 6.52 14.30 -27.54
C ILE A 218 5.76 13.41 -28.54
N PRO A 219 6.37 13.06 -29.69
CA PRO A 219 5.76 12.14 -30.62
C PRO A 219 5.68 10.76 -29.97
N LEU A 220 4.49 10.43 -29.46
CA LEU A 220 4.18 9.08 -29.05
C LEU A 220 4.22 8.19 -30.30
N PRO A 221 4.89 7.02 -30.26
CA PRO A 221 4.70 6.05 -31.33
C PRO A 221 3.20 5.81 -31.46
N GLY A 222 2.68 5.94 -32.69
CA GLY A 222 1.25 5.71 -32.97
C GLY A 222 0.82 4.29 -32.52
N PRO A 223 -0.49 4.00 -32.51
CA PRO A 223 -0.99 2.73 -32.00
C PRO A 223 -0.22 1.55 -32.62
N HIS A 224 0.39 0.73 -31.77
CA HIS A 224 1.04 -0.50 -32.18
C HIS A 224 0.00 -1.43 -32.82
N LEU A 225 -0.16 -1.34 -34.14
CA LEU A 225 -0.83 -2.33 -34.96
C LEU A 225 0.05 -3.58 -34.99
N THR A 226 -0.01 -4.37 -33.91
CA THR A 226 0.23 -5.83 -33.81
C THR A 226 0.74 -6.17 -32.41
N ALA A 227 -0.17 -6.30 -31.45
CA ALA A 227 0.07 -7.23 -30.34
C ALA A 227 -0.06 -8.65 -30.93
N LYS A 228 0.99 -9.47 -30.78
CA LYS A 228 0.91 -10.92 -30.98
C LYS A 228 0.44 -11.58 -29.69
#